data_AF-A0A9X1Q265-F1
#
_entry.id   AF-A0A9X1Q265-F1
#
_cell.length_a   1.000
_cell.length_b   1.000
_cell.length_c   1.000
_cell.angle_alpha   90.00
_cell.angle_beta   90.00
_cell.angle_gamma   90.00
#
_symmetry.space_group_name_H-M   'P 1'
#
loop_
_entity.id
_entity.type
_entity.pdbx_description
1 polymer ?
#
loop_
_entity_poly.entity_id
_entity_poly.type
_entity_poly.pdbx_seq_one_letter_code
_entity_poly.pdbx_strand_id
1 'polypeptide(L)' 'MTKFEVRAPVPADLEVDLASLLGDCARMAPHWAAPDRVLSRPVSPSRIHGVTVPPRSARLLEAMSDYGD' A
#
# COMPACT_ATOMS: atom_id res chain seq x y z
N MET A 1 8.51 4.45 -29.98
CA MET A 1 8.67 3.97 -28.59
C MET A 1 9.02 5.18 -27.73
N THR A 2 8.08 5.68 -26.93
CA THR A 2 8.29 6.87 -26.09
C THR A 2 9.01 6.48 -24.80
N LYS A 3 10.15 7.14 -24.53
CA LYS A 3 11.02 6.93 -23.37
C LYS A 3 10.26 7.34 -22.10
N PHE A 4 9.99 6.38 -21.20
CA PHE A 4 9.56 6.70 -19.83
C PHE A 4 10.81 7.13 -19.05
N GLU A 5 10.98 8.43 -18.88
CA GLU A 5 11.95 8.95 -17.91
C GLU A 5 11.43 8.61 -16.51
N VAL A 6 12.03 7.61 -15.88
CA VAL A 6 11.82 7.33 -14.46
C VAL A 6 12.44 8.50 -13.70
N ARG A 7 11.59 9.43 -13.26
CA ARG A 7 12.01 10.47 -12.31
C ARG A 7 12.50 9.75 -11.06
N ALA A 8 13.79 9.90 -10.75
CA ALA A 8 14.33 9.41 -9.49
C ALA A 8 13.52 10.03 -8.33
N PRO A 9 13.14 9.22 -7.32
CA PRO A 9 12.48 9.78 -6.15
C PRO A 9 13.40 10.82 -5.53
N VAL A 10 12.84 11.98 -5.18
CA VAL A 10 13.53 12.96 -4.32
C VAL A 10 13.95 12.20 -3.05
N PRO A 11 15.18 12.39 -2.53
CA PRO A 11 15.54 11.83 -1.23
C PRO A 11 14.49 12.31 -0.23
N ALA A 12 13.59 11.42 0.19
CA ALA A 12 12.70 11.72 1.29
C ALA A 12 13.61 11.83 2.50
N ASP A 13 13.61 12.97 3.17
CA ASP A 13 14.07 13.02 4.54
C ASP A 13 13.22 12.00 5.30
N LEU A 14 13.81 10.88 5.69
CA LEU A 14 13.08 9.77 6.33
C LEU A 14 12.76 10.10 7.79
N GLU A 15 13.30 11.19 8.32
CA GLU A 15 12.97 11.80 9.61
C GLU A 15 11.72 12.70 9.51
N VAL A 16 10.72 12.26 8.76
CA VAL A 16 9.41 12.92 8.72
C VAL A 16 8.56 12.36 9.85
N ASP A 17 8.24 13.22 10.81
CA ASP A 17 7.31 12.90 11.90
C ASP A 17 5.96 12.40 11.36
N LEU A 18 5.34 11.43 12.07
CA LEU A 18 4.10 10.79 11.66
C LEU A 18 2.96 11.80 11.43
N ALA A 19 2.89 12.88 12.22
CA ALA A 19 1.85 13.89 12.03
C ALA A 19 2.04 14.65 10.71
N SER A 20 3.29 14.89 10.32
CA SER A 20 3.62 15.52 9.03
C SER A 20 3.21 14.63 7.85
N LEU A 21 3.49 13.32 7.94
CA LEU A 21 3.06 12.35 6.92
C LEU A 21 1.53 12.25 6.80
N LEU A 22 0.81 12.26 7.93
CA LEU A 22 -0.66 12.27 7.92
C LEU A 22 -1.20 13.57 7.31
N GLY A 23 -0.55 14.70 7.56
CA GLY A 23 -0.86 15.98 6.92
C GLY A 23 -0.66 15.94 5.41
N ASP A 24 0.41 15.32 4.92
CA ASP A 24 0.66 15.11 3.49
C ASP A 24 -0.39 14.21 2.85
N CYS A 25 -0.76 13.11 3.50
CA CYS A 25 -1.84 12.24 3.06
C CYS A 25 -3.16 13.01 2.92
N ALA A 26 -3.50 13.84 3.91
CA ALA A 26 -4.72 14.64 3.89
C ALA A 26 -4.71 15.69 2.77
N ARG A 27 -3.55 16.31 2.47
CA ARG A 27 -3.38 17.22 1.33
C ARG A 27 -3.56 16.52 0.00
N MET A 28 -3.13 15.27 -0.12
CA MET A 28 -3.21 14.50 -1.36
C MET A 28 -4.57 13.84 -1.60
N ALA A 29 -5.31 13.48 -0.55
CA ALA A 29 -6.58 12.77 -0.65
C ALA A 29 -7.60 13.40 -1.62
N PRO A 30 -7.79 14.74 -1.69
CA PRO A 30 -8.74 15.36 -2.63
C PRO A 30 -8.38 15.17 -4.11
N HIS A 31 -7.12 14.87 -4.43
CA HIS A 31 -6.68 14.68 -5.81
C HIS A 31 -6.95 13.26 -6.33
N TRP A 32 -7.40 12.34 -5.48
CA TRP A 32 -7.70 10.98 -5.85
C TRP A 32 -9.21 10.78 -5.92
N ALA A 33 -9.69 10.25 -7.04
CA ALA A 33 -11.08 9.85 -7.17
C ALA A 33 -11.35 8.69 -6.19
N ALA A 34 -12.09 8.97 -5.12
CA ALA A 34 -12.58 7.91 -4.26
C ALA A 34 -13.60 7.09 -5.08
N PRO A 35 -13.44 5.76 -5.17
CA PRO A 35 -14.51 4.93 -5.70
C PRO A 35 -15.76 5.14 -4.85
N ASP A 36 -16.93 5.07 -5.49
CA ASP A 36 -18.19 5.16 -4.77
C ASP A 36 -18.18 4.14 -3.62
N ARG A 37 -18.53 4.60 -2.42
CA ARG A 37 -18.49 3.76 -1.21
C ARG A 37 -19.69 2.82 -1.25
N VAL A 38 -19.59 1.81 -2.11
CA VAL A 38 -20.50 0.67 -2.09
C VAL A 38 -20.17 -0.10 -0.83
N LEU A 39 -21.09 -0.06 0.15
CA LEU A 39 -21.01 -0.96 1.30
C LEU A 39 -21.02 -2.38 0.77
N SER A 40 -19.87 -3.05 0.81
CA SER A 40 -19.76 -4.46 0.45
C SER A 40 -20.73 -5.25 1.31
N ARG A 41 -21.72 -5.87 0.66
CA ARG A 41 -22.62 -6.79 1.36
C ARG A 41 -21.80 -7.96 1.90
N PRO A 42 -22.10 -8.47 3.10
CA PRO A 42 -21.47 -9.69 3.60
C PRO A 42 -21.56 -10.79 2.54
N VAL A 43 -20.42 -11.36 2.17
CA VAL A 43 -20.34 -12.50 1.25
C VAL A 43 -20.10 -13.77 2.06
N SER A 44 -20.56 -14.92 1.53
CA SER A 44 -20.18 -16.21 2.11
C SER A 44 -18.64 -16.34 2.08
N PRO A 45 -18.01 -16.92 3.12
CA PRO A 45 -16.57 -17.16 3.14
C PRO A 45 -16.06 -17.93 1.91
N SER A 46 -16.87 -18.81 1.34
CA SER A 46 -16.57 -19.54 0.09
C SER A 46 -16.32 -18.63 -1.12
N ARG A 47 -16.82 -17.39 -1.10
CA ARG A 47 -16.62 -16.38 -2.17
C ARG A 47 -15.45 -15.44 -1.88
N ILE A 48 -14.85 -15.51 -0.69
CA ILE A 48 -13.61 -14.82 -0.41
C ILE A 48 -12.52 -15.66 -1.07
N HIS A 49 -12.16 -15.30 -2.30
CA HIS A 49 -11.00 -15.90 -2.96
C HIS A 49 -9.77 -15.38 -2.24
N GLY A 50 -9.20 -16.23 -1.39
CA GLY A 50 -7.95 -15.92 -0.71
C GLY A 50 -6.81 -15.74 -1.71
N VAL A 51 -5.80 -14.98 -1.31
CA VAL A 51 -4.54 -14.90 -2.05
C VAL A 51 -3.64 -16.02 -1.54
N THR A 52 -3.26 -16.96 -2.40
CA THR A 52 -2.24 -17.96 -2.06
C THR A 52 -0.86 -17.35 -2.31
N VAL A 53 -0.13 -17.10 -1.23
CA VAL A 53 1.25 -16.62 -1.30
C VAL A 53 2.20 -17.83 -1.38
N PRO A 54 3.09 -17.89 -2.39
CA PRO A 54 4.08 -18.97 -2.45
C PRO A 54 5.00 -18.99 -1.22
N PRO A 55 5.41 -20.16 -0.71
CA PRO A 55 6.27 -20.25 0.47
C PRO A 55 7.58 -19.48 0.37
N ARG A 56 8.15 -19.38 -0.84
CA ARG A 56 9.38 -18.61 -1.10
C ARG A 56 9.18 -17.12 -0.81
N SER A 57 8.03 -16.56 -1.17
CA SER A 57 7.71 -15.16 -0.93
C SER A 57 7.44 -14.90 0.56
N ALA A 58 6.75 -15.81 1.23
CA ALA A 58 6.49 -15.71 2.67
C ALA A 58 7.80 -15.69 3.49
N ARG A 59 8.77 -16.54 3.14
CA ARG A 59 10.09 -16.59 3.81
C ARG A 59 10.92 -15.31 3.69
N LEU A 60 10.65 -14.47 2.68
CA LEU A 60 11.33 -13.17 2.59
C LEU A 60 10.89 -12.24 3.72
N LEU A 61 9.66 -12.38 4.21
CA LEU A 61 9.11 -11.57 5.29
C LEU A 61 9.50 -12.12 6.68
N GLU A 62 9.71 -13.43 6.80
CA GLU A 62 10.15 -14.07 8.06
C GLU A 62 11.48 -13.53 8.59
N ALA A 63 12.35 -13.03 7.71
CA ALA A 63 13.61 -12.40 8.08
C ALA A 63 13.49 -10.88 8.35
N MET A 64 12.30 -10.29 8.20
CA MET A 64 12.05 -8.86 8.40
C MET A 64 11.36 -8.64 9.74
N SER A 65 12.13 -8.21 10.73
CA SER A 65 11.67 -7.99 12.12
C SER A 65 10.48 -7.02 12.24
N ASP A 66 10.33 -6.10 11.28
CA ASP A 66 9.25 -5.11 11.28
C ASP A 66 7.86 -5.70 10.93
N TYR A 67 7.80 -6.94 10.41
CA TYR A 67 6.59 -7.51 9.82
C TYR A 67 6.24 -8.93 10.32
N GLY A 68 6.98 -9.49 11.29
CA GLY A 68 7.00 -10.93 11.55
C GLY A 68 7.12 -11.40 13.00
N ASP A 69 6.49 -10.70 13.96
CA ASP A 69 6.18 -11.21 15.32
C ASP A 69 4.66 -11.08 15.63
#